data_AF-A0A7V2TPA7-F1
#
_entry.id   AF-A0A7V2TPA7-F1
#
_cell.length_a   1.000
_cell.length_b   1.000
_cell.length_c   1.000
_cell.angle_alpha   90.00
_cell.angle_beta   90.00
_cell.angle_gamma   90.00
#
_symmetry.space_group_name_H-M   'P 1'
#
loop_
_entity.id
_entity.type
_entity.pdbx_description
1 polymer ?
#
loop_
_entity_poly.entity_id
_entity_poly.type
_entity_poly.pdbx_seq_one_letter_code
_entity_poly.pdbx_strand_id
1 'polypeptide(L)'
;RLNMFSVPIVNTTVPHEVVGRQDAARVLLKPAAPGTGIVAGGAVRAVMEAAGYENVLTKSLGSNSATNVVWATLDGLRQLRTAEELAEQRGLELREVRC
;
A
#
# COMPACT_ATOMS: atom_id res chain seq x y z
N ARG A 1 -10.02 19.46 3.47
CA ARG A 1 -8.66 18.86 3.50
C ARG A 1 -8.34 18.34 4.91
N LEU A 2 -9.19 17.52 5.51
CA LEU A 2 -9.09 17.18 6.95
C LEU A 2 -8.51 15.78 7.23
N ASN A 3 -8.23 14.96 6.20
CA ASN A 3 -7.85 13.55 6.36
C ASN A 3 -6.61 13.19 5.52
N MET A 4 -5.54 13.97 5.63
CA MET A 4 -4.23 13.59 5.08
C MET A 4 -3.50 12.70 6.10
N PHE A 5 -2.86 11.64 5.62
CA PHE A 5 -2.02 10.77 6.43
C PHE A 5 -0.73 10.46 5.68
N SER A 6 0.37 10.28 6.40
CA SER A 6 1.64 9.90 5.82
C SER A 6 1.64 8.41 5.50
N VAL A 7 2.25 8.06 4.37
CA VAL A 7 2.42 6.67 3.93
C VAL A 7 3.90 6.32 3.91
N PRO A 8 4.29 5.11 4.36
CA PRO A 8 5.68 4.69 4.32
C PRO A 8 6.08 4.31 2.88
N ILE A 9 7.15 4.92 2.39
CA ILE A 9 7.72 4.66 1.07
C ILE A 9 9.14 4.15 1.27
N VAL A 10 9.42 2.95 0.76
CA VAL A 10 10.75 2.33 0.84
C VAL A 10 11.22 2.09 -0.60
N ASN A 11 12.36 2.67 -0.98
CA ASN A 11 12.92 2.53 -2.33
C ASN A 11 11.89 2.78 -3.45
N THR A 12 11.02 3.80 -3.29
CA THR A 12 9.94 4.18 -4.24
C THR A 12 8.76 3.18 -4.35
N THR A 13 8.68 2.19 -3.45
CA THR A 13 7.63 1.16 -3.41
C THR A 13 7.06 0.96 -1.99
N VAL A 14 6.07 0.07 -1.87
CA VAL A 14 5.46 -0.32 -0.60
C VAL A 14 6.41 -1.26 0.18
N PRO A 15 6.50 -1.16 1.52
CA PRO A 15 7.42 -1.99 2.32
C PRO A 15 7.20 -3.51 2.19
N HIS A 16 5.93 -3.95 2.20
CA HIS A 16 5.53 -5.35 2.17
C HIS A 16 4.19 -5.48 1.42
N GLU A 17 3.78 -6.72 1.13
CA GLU A 17 2.50 -6.96 0.48
C GLU A 17 1.33 -6.83 1.46
N VAL A 18 0.27 -6.13 1.06
CA VAL A 18 -0.94 -5.96 1.88
C VAL A 18 -2.19 -6.15 1.05
N VAL A 19 -3.26 -6.57 1.71
CA VAL A 19 -4.59 -6.63 1.11
C VAL A 19 -5.51 -5.67 1.85
N GLY A 20 -5.79 -4.54 1.21
CA GLY A 20 -6.78 -3.59 1.70
C GLY A 20 -8.20 -4.08 1.39
N ARG A 21 -9.16 -3.81 2.28
CA ARG A 21 -10.54 -4.29 2.14
C ARG A 21 -11.54 -3.20 2.46
N GLN A 22 -12.56 -3.08 1.61
CA GLN A 22 -13.76 -2.29 1.88
C GLN A 22 -14.98 -2.99 1.31
N ASP A 23 -15.93 -3.35 2.17
CA ASP A 23 -17.08 -4.20 1.84
C ASP A 23 -16.66 -5.46 1.06
N ALA A 24 -17.10 -5.55 -0.21
CA ALA A 24 -16.83 -6.64 -1.15
C ALA A 24 -15.61 -6.34 -2.07
N ALA A 25 -15.02 -5.16 -2.00
CA ALA A 25 -13.81 -4.80 -2.75
C ALA A 25 -12.57 -5.17 -1.93
N ARG A 26 -11.61 -5.82 -2.58
CA ARG A 26 -10.29 -6.13 -2.03
C ARG A 26 -9.23 -5.64 -3.02
N VAL A 27 -8.16 -5.03 -2.52
CA VAL A 27 -7.06 -4.55 -3.35
C VAL A 27 -5.77 -5.11 -2.78
N LEU A 28 -5.09 -5.94 -3.56
CA LEU A 28 -3.74 -6.39 -3.27
C LEU A 28 -2.76 -5.30 -3.71
N LEU A 29 -1.88 -4.91 -2.80
CA LEU A 29 -0.73 -4.05 -3.04
C LEU A 29 0.53 -4.88 -2.81
N LYS A 30 1.43 -4.90 -3.78
CA LYS A 30 2.66 -5.68 -3.72
C LYS A 30 3.86 -4.83 -4.12
N PRO A 31 5.00 -4.95 -3.40
CA PRO A 31 6.24 -4.27 -3.79
C PRO A 31 6.66 -4.68 -5.19
N ALA A 32 7.25 -3.73 -5.91
CA ALA A 32 7.76 -3.92 -7.26
C ALA A 32 9.24 -3.54 -7.34
N ALA A 33 9.97 -4.14 -8.27
CA ALA A 33 11.34 -3.75 -8.56
C ALA A 33 11.39 -2.34 -9.18
N PRO A 34 12.48 -1.59 -8.99
CA PRO A 34 12.65 -0.28 -9.63
C PRO A 34 12.53 -0.39 -11.16
N GLY A 35 11.80 0.54 -11.77
CA GLY A 35 11.55 0.56 -13.22
C GLY A 35 10.31 -0.21 -13.66
N THR A 36 9.56 -0.83 -12.75
CA THR A 36 8.28 -1.51 -13.06
C THR A 36 7.17 -0.51 -13.36
N GLY A 37 7.21 0.67 -12.73
CA GLY A 37 6.12 1.64 -12.78
C GLY A 37 4.89 1.21 -11.97
N ILE A 38 3.81 1.98 -12.11
CA ILE A 38 2.54 1.73 -11.42
C ILE A 38 1.65 0.82 -12.28
N VAL A 39 1.61 -0.46 -11.94
CA VAL A 39 0.73 -1.44 -12.58
C VAL A 39 -0.56 -1.55 -11.76
N ALA A 40 -1.54 -0.74 -12.13
CA ALA A 40 -2.80 -0.61 -11.40
C ALA A 40 -3.98 -0.24 -12.31
N GLY A 41 -5.19 -0.59 -11.86
CA GLY A 41 -6.42 -0.07 -12.46
C GLY A 41 -6.58 1.43 -12.22
N GLY A 42 -7.34 2.14 -13.06
CA GLY A 42 -7.38 3.61 -13.07
C GLY A 42 -7.66 4.26 -11.70
N ALA A 43 -8.61 3.72 -10.93
CA ALA A 43 -8.94 4.23 -9.60
C ALA A 43 -7.78 4.09 -8.60
N VAL A 44 -7.08 2.95 -8.62
CA VAL A 44 -5.93 2.68 -7.74
C VAL A 44 -4.71 3.49 -8.18
N ARG A 45 -4.49 3.62 -9.49
CA ARG A 45 -3.38 4.40 -10.07
C ARG A 45 -3.44 5.85 -9.61
N ALA A 46 -4.60 6.50 -9.67
CA ALA A 46 -4.74 7.89 -9.24
C ALA A 46 -4.37 8.10 -7.76
N VAL A 47 -4.70 7.13 -6.90
CA VAL A 47 -4.34 7.17 -5.47
C VAL A 47 -2.83 6.97 -5.28
N MET A 48 -2.23 6.02 -5.98
CA MET A 48 -0.80 5.71 -5.90
C MET A 48 0.06 6.88 -6.40
N GLU A 49 -0.32 7.48 -7.52
CA GLU A 49 0.35 8.67 -8.08
C GLU A 49 0.24 9.87 -7.11
N ALA A 50 -0.95 10.09 -6.54
CA ALA A 50 -1.15 11.16 -5.56
C ALA A 50 -0.36 10.94 -4.25
N ALA A 51 -0.12 9.68 -3.89
CA ALA A 51 0.68 9.30 -2.73
C ALA A 51 2.20 9.36 -3.00
N GLY A 52 2.64 9.47 -4.26
CA GLY A 52 4.05 9.54 -4.63
C GLY A 52 4.74 8.18 -4.78
N TYR A 53 3.99 7.09 -4.97
CA TYR A 53 4.57 5.80 -5.30
C TYR A 53 4.90 5.72 -6.79
N GLU A 54 6.06 5.19 -7.14
CA GLU A 54 6.46 5.03 -8.55
C GLU A 54 6.37 3.57 -9.02
N ASN A 55 6.68 2.63 -8.13
CA ASN A 55 6.82 1.22 -8.49
C ASN A 55 5.92 0.37 -7.61
N VAL A 56 4.73 -0.02 -8.08
CA VAL A 56 3.80 -0.87 -7.30
C VAL A 56 3.03 -1.79 -8.23
N LEU A 57 2.94 -3.07 -7.86
CA LEU A 57 2.06 -4.04 -8.50
C LEU A 57 0.77 -4.11 -7.70
N THR A 58 -0.38 -3.94 -8.36
CA THR A 58 -1.67 -4.02 -7.70
C THR A 58 -2.63 -4.94 -8.44
N LYS A 59 -3.55 -5.54 -7.69
CA LYS A 59 -4.66 -6.30 -8.27
C LYS A 59 -5.93 -6.04 -7.47
N SER A 60 -6.98 -5.59 -8.16
CA SER A 60 -8.34 -5.57 -7.60
C SER A 60 -8.93 -6.98 -7.63
N LEU A 61 -9.43 -7.40 -6.48
CA LEU A 61 -10.05 -8.69 -6.20
C LEU A 61 -11.47 -8.44 -5.68
N GLY A 62 -12.47 -9.16 -6.20
CA GLY A 62 -13.87 -8.99 -5.79
C GLY A 62 -14.59 -7.90 -6.57
N SER A 63 -15.22 -6.95 -5.86
CA SER A 63 -16.07 -5.92 -6.49
C SER A 63 -15.24 -4.84 -7.23
N ASN A 64 -15.76 -4.42 -8.39
CA ASN A 64 -15.13 -3.43 -9.28
C ASN A 64 -15.67 -2.00 -9.08
N SER A 65 -16.42 -1.74 -7.99
CA SER A 65 -16.92 -0.40 -7.69
C SER A 65 -15.76 0.56 -7.42
N ALA A 66 -15.65 1.63 -8.22
CA ALA A 66 -14.53 2.57 -8.16
C ALA A 66 -14.35 3.19 -6.76
N THR A 67 -15.44 3.62 -6.14
CA THR A 67 -15.42 4.20 -4.78
C THR A 67 -14.88 3.21 -3.76
N ASN A 68 -15.35 1.97 -3.78
CA ASN A 68 -14.93 0.96 -2.80
C ASN A 68 -13.48 0.54 -3.04
N VAL A 69 -13.04 0.48 -4.29
CA VAL A 69 -11.64 0.21 -4.65
C VAL A 69 -10.71 1.32 -4.13
N VAL A 70 -11.11 2.59 -4.24
CA VAL A 70 -10.35 3.72 -3.66
C VAL A 70 -10.26 3.57 -2.14
N TRP A 71 -11.39 3.34 -1.46
CA TRP A 71 -11.38 3.16 -0.01
C TRP A 71 -10.55 1.94 0.43
N ALA A 72 -10.62 0.82 -0.32
CA ALA A 72 -9.83 -0.38 -0.05
C ALA A 72 -8.33 -0.11 -0.25
N THR A 73 -7.97 0.70 -1.23
CA THR A 73 -6.58 1.11 -1.43
C THR A 73 -6.08 1.95 -0.26
N LEU A 74 -6.87 2.92 0.20
CA LEU A 74 -6.53 3.76 1.36
C LEU A 74 -6.40 2.94 2.65
N ASP A 75 -7.27 1.95 2.82
CA ASP A 75 -7.20 1.00 3.92
C ASP A 75 -5.90 0.18 3.88
N GLY A 76 -5.52 -0.35 2.72
CA GLY A 76 -4.24 -1.05 2.54
C GLY A 76 -3.04 -0.16 2.87
N LEU A 77 -3.02 1.08 2.37
CA LEU A 77 -1.94 2.03 2.66
C LEU A 77 -1.80 2.35 4.16
N ARG A 78 -2.91 2.35 4.92
CA ARG A 78 -2.89 2.54 6.38
C ARG A 78 -2.37 1.35 7.16
N GLN A 79 -2.38 0.15 6.57
CA GLN A 79 -1.87 -1.06 7.20
C GLN A 79 -0.36 -1.21 7.03
N LEU A 80 0.25 -0.49 6.07
CA LEU A 80 1.69 -0.52 5.86
C LEU A 80 2.43 -0.02 7.10
N ARG A 81 3.51 -0.71 7.43
CA ARG A 81 4.44 -0.42 8.52
C ARG A 81 5.85 -0.64 8.04
N THR A 82 6.78 0.19 8.50
CA THR A 82 8.21 -0.04 8.24
C THR A 82 8.78 -1.06 9.22
N ALA A 83 9.92 -1.66 8.86
CA ALA A 83 10.62 -2.59 9.75
C ALA A 83 11.08 -1.91 11.05
N GLU A 84 11.39 -0.61 10.97
CA GLU A 84 11.76 0.23 12.10
C GLU A 84 10.60 0.38 13.08
N GLU A 85 9.41 0.76 12.59
CA GLU A 85 8.19 0.88 13.41
C GLU A 85 7.83 -0.45 14.08
N LEU A 86 7.97 -1.57 13.35
CA LEU A 86 7.71 -2.90 13.90
C LEU A 86 8.76 -3.34 14.92
N ALA A 87 10.03 -2.99 14.71
CA ALA A 87 11.12 -3.29 15.65
C ALA A 87 10.95 -2.51 16.96
N GLU A 88 10.61 -1.22 16.90
CA GLU A 88 10.31 -0.40 18.07
C GLU A 88 9.09 -0.93 18.84
N GLN A 89 8.02 -1.30 18.14
CA GLN A 89 6.82 -1.86 18.78
C GLN A 89 7.06 -3.21 19.45
N ARG A 90 7.95 -4.03 18.89
CA ARG A 90 8.23 -5.39 19.39
C ARG A 90 9.44 -5.45 20.34
N GLY A 91 10.22 -4.38 20.47
CA GLY A 91 11.44 -4.35 21.27
C GLY A 91 12.53 -5.30 20.77
N LEU A 92 12.56 -5.56 19.46
CA LEU A 92 13.48 -6.51 18.80
C LEU A 92 14.55 -5.74 18.02
N GLU A 93 15.76 -6.30 17.89
CA GLU A 93 16.79 -5.70 17.04
C GLU A 93 16.41 -5.78 15.55
N LEU A 94 16.73 -4.72 14.79
CA LEU A 94 16.41 -4.55 13.36
C LEU A 94 16.82 -5.74 12.47
N ARG A 95 17.76 -6.58 12.91
CA ARG A 95 18.23 -7.76 12.15
C ARG A 95 17.20 -8.89 12.07
N GLU A 96 16.24 -8.97 12.99
CA GLU A 96 15.27 -10.08 13.05
C GLU A 96 13.88 -9.72 12.51
N VAL A 97 13.61 -8.44 12.24
CA VAL A 97 12.28 -8.00 11.82
C VAL A 97 12.16 -8.07 10.30
N ARG A 98 11.34 -9.03 9.83
CA ARG A 98 10.83 -9.05 8.46
C ARG A 98 9.40 -8.50 8.47
N CYS A 99 9.15 -7.51 7.61
CA CYS A 99 7.82 -7.01 7.31
C CYS A 99 7.12 -7.85 6.25
#